data_AF-A0AAD5V503-F1
#
_entry.id   AF-A0AAD5V503-F1
#
_cell.length_a   1.000
_cell.length_b   1.000
_cell.length_c   1.000
_cell.angle_alpha   90.00
_cell.angle_beta   90.00
_cell.angle_gamma   90.00
#
_symmetry.space_group_name_H-M   'P 1'
#
loop_
_entity.id
_entity.type
_entity.pdbx_description
1 polymer ?
#
loop_
_entity_poly.entity_id
_entity_poly.type
_entity_poly.pdbx_seq_one_letter_code
_entity_poly.pdbx_strand_id
1 'polypeptide(L)'
;MKVSPLPQFPSVKGRKTLPPSQLALLRQNILVALDQILSQPVSTHIVTSSLAFVSSYARDHAAGILESLIWESEPKSQYGPKLEQVDQEIHRKTFLLAERISFSLDFQTLLDLSVVYGFKNPKRIRALFDIAFNKNPVLIGQVQKEVAPSFIELLRFSQTGLYGLRKLSHLILSALRPSPSACIGSFARIIPFIVSIAHVYQHDLTNISQSYGGFHSQSSSPNAALDDWQRIILDTKVALLDSFHILISHVFSDVAASQGNHPELSAAENAFDIIYARRVVKALVWFGRSRDDLPRR
;
A
#
# COMPACT_ATOMS: atom_id res chain seq x y z
N MET A 1 3.55 -37.12 10.85
CA MET A 1 2.25 -36.77 10.23
C MET A 1 2.50 -35.98 8.96
N LYS A 2 1.96 -36.39 7.82
CA LYS A 2 2.04 -35.61 6.56
C LYS A 2 1.03 -34.46 6.66
N VAL A 3 1.49 -33.22 6.55
CA VAL A 3 0.62 -32.04 6.52
C VAL A 3 0.13 -31.84 5.10
N SER A 4 -1.19 -31.77 4.93
CA SER A 4 -1.80 -31.44 3.64
C SER A 4 -1.46 -29.99 3.29
N PRO A 5 -1.08 -29.69 2.03
CA PRO A 5 -0.78 -28.33 1.62
C PRO A 5 -2.01 -27.42 1.78
N LEU A 6 -1.80 -26.16 2.17
CA LEU A 6 -2.86 -25.15 2.14
C LEU A 6 -3.32 -24.94 0.70
N PRO A 7 -4.62 -25.07 0.39
CA PRO A 7 -5.15 -24.68 -0.90
C PRO A 7 -5.05 -23.16 -1.06
N GLN A 8 -5.20 -22.65 -2.28
CA GLN A 8 -5.37 -21.20 -2.47
C GLN A 8 -6.64 -20.72 -1.75
N PHE A 9 -6.59 -19.52 -1.19
CA PHE A 9 -7.75 -18.93 -0.54
C PHE A 9 -8.81 -18.55 -1.60
N PRO A 10 -10.07 -18.97 -1.44
CA PRO A 10 -11.09 -18.68 -2.43
C PRO A 10 -11.43 -17.19 -2.41
N SER A 11 -11.70 -16.60 -3.57
CA SER A 11 -12.07 -15.18 -3.68
C SER A 11 -13.41 -14.87 -3.00
N VAL A 12 -13.67 -13.59 -2.69
CA VAL A 12 -14.98 -13.13 -2.16
C VAL A 12 -16.14 -13.67 -3.00
N LYS A 13 -16.02 -13.65 -4.34
CA LYS A 13 -17.05 -14.17 -5.25
C LYS A 13 -17.26 -15.67 -5.06
N GLY A 14 -16.17 -16.44 -4.98
CA GLY A 14 -16.22 -17.88 -4.73
C GLY A 14 -16.76 -18.23 -3.34
N ARG A 15 -16.50 -17.40 -2.32
CA ARG A 15 -17.10 -17.59 -0.99
C ARG A 15 -18.60 -17.30 -0.99
N LYS A 16 -19.05 -16.28 -1.72
CA LYS A 16 -20.48 -15.90 -1.81
C LYS A 16 -21.35 -16.97 -2.50
N THR A 17 -20.78 -17.83 -3.35
CA THR A 17 -21.52 -18.93 -3.98
C THR A 17 -21.71 -20.15 -3.08
N LEU A 18 -21.02 -20.21 -1.93
CA LEU A 18 -21.10 -21.36 -1.03
C LEU A 18 -22.27 -21.21 -0.05
N PRO A 19 -23.02 -22.31 0.23
CA PRO A 19 -23.95 -22.36 1.34
C PRO A 19 -23.26 -22.06 2.68
N PRO A 20 -23.96 -21.46 3.66
CA PRO A 20 -23.37 -21.10 4.95
C PRO A 20 -22.68 -22.26 5.68
N SER A 21 -23.21 -23.48 5.58
CA SER A 21 -22.63 -24.69 6.18
C SER A 21 -21.29 -25.06 5.54
N GLN A 22 -21.19 -24.99 4.21
CA GLN A 22 -19.95 -25.26 3.49
C GLN A 22 -18.90 -24.17 3.75
N LEU A 23 -19.33 -22.92 3.88
CA LEU A 23 -18.46 -21.81 4.20
C LEU A 23 -17.90 -21.93 5.63
N ALA A 24 -18.71 -22.33 6.61
CA ALA A 24 -18.25 -22.62 7.96
C ALA A 24 -17.23 -23.78 7.99
N LEU A 25 -17.49 -24.87 7.25
CA LEU A 25 -16.57 -26.00 7.12
C LEU A 25 -15.24 -25.58 6.48
N LEU A 26 -15.29 -24.79 5.40
CA LEU A 26 -14.10 -24.24 4.74
C LEU A 26 -13.25 -23.43 5.72
N ARG A 27 -13.86 -22.51 6.47
CA ARG A 27 -13.17 -21.68 7.48
C ARG A 27 -12.49 -22.55 8.53
N GLN A 28 -13.20 -23.55 9.06
CA GLN A 28 -12.65 -24.46 10.06
C GLN A 28 -11.46 -25.27 9.49
N ASN A 29 -11.58 -25.77 8.26
CA ASN A 29 -10.51 -26.52 7.61
C ASN A 29 -9.25 -25.67 7.39
N ILE A 30 -9.42 -24.42 6.96
CA ILE A 30 -8.33 -23.46 6.82
C ILE A 30 -7.66 -23.20 8.18
N LEU A 31 -8.46 -23.00 9.23
CA LEU A 31 -7.94 -22.75 10.57
C LEU A 31 -7.08 -23.92 11.08
N VAL A 32 -7.58 -25.15 10.94
CA VAL A 32 -6.84 -26.37 11.33
C VAL A 32 -5.56 -26.54 10.52
N ALA A 33 -5.61 -26.28 9.21
CA ALA A 33 -4.43 -26.36 8.35
C ALA A 33 -3.36 -25.30 8.72
N LEU A 34 -3.79 -24.07 9.04
CA LEU A 34 -2.90 -23.03 9.54
C LEU A 34 -2.23 -23.41 10.86
N ASP A 35 -2.98 -24.01 11.79
CA ASP A 35 -2.40 -24.51 13.06
C ASP A 35 -1.34 -25.59 12.84
N GLN A 36 -1.64 -26.56 11.97
CA GLN A 36 -0.69 -27.62 11.65
C GLN A 36 0.59 -27.05 11.03
N ILE A 37 0.48 -26.12 10.09
CA ILE A 37 1.65 -25.51 9.44
C ILE A 37 2.44 -24.64 10.41
N LEU A 38 1.77 -23.83 11.24
CA LEU A 38 2.42 -22.99 12.23
C LEU A 38 3.06 -23.81 13.37
N SER A 39 2.65 -25.06 13.59
CA SER A 39 3.32 -25.93 14.56
C SER A 39 4.64 -26.53 14.05
N GLN A 40 4.91 -26.45 12.75
CA GLN A 40 6.05 -27.11 12.12
C GLN A 40 7.23 -26.16 11.85
N PRO A 41 8.47 -26.70 11.79
CA PRO A 41 9.62 -25.96 11.31
C PRO A 41 9.48 -25.66 9.81
N VAL A 42 10.04 -24.53 9.38
CA VAL A 42 9.96 -24.09 7.98
C VAL A 42 10.73 -25.06 7.09
N SER A 43 10.04 -25.73 6.17
CA SER A 43 10.61 -26.59 5.14
C SER A 43 10.20 -26.10 3.74
N THR A 44 10.96 -26.45 2.71
CA THR A 44 10.76 -25.97 1.33
C THR A 44 9.36 -26.26 0.79
N HIS A 45 8.80 -27.45 1.06
CA HIS A 45 7.44 -27.81 0.66
C HIS A 45 6.39 -26.92 1.34
N ILE A 46 6.56 -26.61 2.63
CA ILE A 46 5.66 -25.75 3.39
C ILE A 46 5.68 -24.32 2.81
N VAL A 47 6.86 -23.84 2.38
CA VAL A 47 6.99 -22.51 1.78
C VAL A 47 6.14 -22.39 0.52
N THR A 48 6.24 -23.30 -0.45
CA THR A 48 5.51 -23.17 -1.73
C THR A 48 3.98 -23.13 -1.55
N SER A 49 3.40 -24.04 -0.76
CA SER A 49 1.95 -24.03 -0.52
C SER A 49 1.50 -22.81 0.29
N SER A 50 2.33 -22.38 1.24
CA SER A 50 2.03 -21.20 2.07
C SER A 50 2.10 -19.91 1.25
N LEU A 51 3.00 -19.80 0.28
CA LEU A 51 3.08 -18.65 -0.63
C LEU A 51 1.79 -18.51 -1.44
N ALA A 52 1.31 -19.59 -2.05
CA ALA A 52 0.08 -19.56 -2.85
C ALA A 52 -1.14 -19.15 -1.99
N PHE A 53 -1.24 -19.67 -0.77
CA PHE A 53 -2.31 -19.30 0.16
C PHE A 53 -2.20 -17.84 0.61
N VAL A 54 -1.03 -17.40 1.10
CA VAL A 54 -0.82 -16.03 1.58
C VAL A 54 -1.05 -15.02 0.47
N SER A 55 -0.55 -15.27 -0.74
CA SER A 55 -0.73 -14.37 -1.89
C SER A 55 -2.20 -14.25 -2.29
N SER A 56 -2.93 -15.38 -2.41
CA SER A 56 -4.35 -15.35 -2.75
C SER A 56 -5.22 -14.72 -1.66
N TYR A 57 -4.91 -14.98 -0.38
CA TYR A 57 -5.58 -14.36 0.76
C TYR A 57 -5.35 -12.84 0.80
N ALA A 58 -4.08 -12.41 0.72
CA ALA A 58 -3.71 -11.00 0.80
C ALA A 58 -4.31 -10.23 -0.37
N ARG A 59 -4.28 -10.77 -1.60
CA ARG A 59 -4.88 -10.15 -2.78
C ARG A 59 -6.38 -9.93 -2.65
N ASP A 60 -7.11 -10.95 -2.17
CA ASP A 60 -8.56 -10.86 -1.99
C ASP A 60 -8.95 -9.81 -0.93
N HIS A 61 -8.23 -9.81 0.20
CA HIS A 61 -8.46 -8.84 1.27
C HIS A 61 -8.02 -7.42 0.88
N ALA A 62 -6.89 -7.27 0.17
CA ALA A 62 -6.42 -5.99 -0.33
C ALA A 62 -7.44 -5.40 -1.32
N ALA A 63 -7.97 -6.20 -2.24
CA ALA A 63 -9.04 -5.76 -3.13
C ALA A 63 -10.28 -5.27 -2.35
N GLY A 64 -10.70 -6.00 -1.32
CA GLY A 64 -11.80 -5.58 -0.45
C GLY A 64 -11.54 -4.25 0.26
N ILE A 65 -10.33 -4.05 0.78
CA ILE A 65 -9.93 -2.79 1.43
C ILE A 65 -9.92 -1.65 0.41
N LEU A 66 -9.34 -1.86 -0.77
CA LEU A 66 -9.30 -0.85 -1.83
C LEU A 66 -10.72 -0.43 -2.28
N GLU A 67 -11.68 -1.36 -2.35
CA GLU A 67 -13.08 -1.00 -2.58
C GLU A 67 -13.68 -0.20 -1.42
N SER A 68 -13.34 -0.56 -0.17
CA SER A 68 -13.83 0.18 1.00
C SER A 68 -13.28 1.61 1.13
N LEU A 69 -12.20 1.94 0.42
CA LEU A 69 -11.70 3.31 0.33
C LEU A 69 -12.64 4.24 -0.44
N ILE A 70 -13.47 3.66 -1.32
CA ILE A 70 -14.42 4.40 -2.15
C ILE A 70 -15.79 4.39 -1.48
N TRP A 71 -16.24 3.21 -1.12
CA TRP A 71 -17.53 2.99 -0.50
C TRP A 71 -17.28 2.70 0.96
N GLU A 72 -17.77 3.51 1.88
CA GLU A 72 -17.75 3.21 3.32
C GLU A 72 -18.57 1.96 3.60
N SER A 73 -18.00 0.82 3.26
CA SER A 73 -18.56 -0.47 3.51
C SER A 73 -18.09 -0.80 4.90
N GLU A 74 -18.78 -0.31 5.94
CA GLU A 74 -18.72 -1.01 7.20
C GLU A 74 -19.10 -2.47 6.89
N PRO A 75 -18.19 -3.44 7.04
CA PRO A 75 -18.60 -4.82 6.94
C PRO A 75 -19.34 -5.13 8.23
N LYS A 76 -20.63 -4.77 8.30
CA LYS A 76 -21.53 -5.38 9.27
C LYS A 76 -21.53 -6.86 8.92
N SER A 77 -20.86 -7.66 9.74
CA SER A 77 -20.79 -9.09 9.58
C SER A 77 -22.23 -9.61 9.47
N GLN A 78 -22.65 -10.06 8.29
CA GLN A 78 -23.95 -10.72 8.08
C GLN A 78 -24.02 -12.10 8.78
N TYR A 79 -23.04 -12.41 9.63
CA TYR A 79 -22.80 -13.70 10.25
C TYR A 79 -22.66 -13.51 11.77
N GLY A 80 -23.13 -14.49 12.53
CA GLY A 80 -23.08 -14.43 14.00
C GLY A 80 -21.66 -14.31 14.57
N PRO A 81 -21.52 -13.90 15.84
CA PRO A 81 -20.24 -13.50 16.46
C PRO A 81 -19.15 -14.59 16.42
N LYS A 82 -19.53 -15.88 16.42
CA LYS A 82 -18.57 -16.99 16.32
C LYS A 82 -17.87 -17.07 14.96
N LEU A 83 -18.57 -16.79 13.87
CA LEU A 83 -17.99 -16.83 12.52
C LEU A 83 -17.03 -15.65 12.31
N GLU A 84 -17.33 -14.52 12.95
CA GLU A 84 -16.43 -13.37 12.98
C GLU A 84 -15.13 -13.67 13.74
N GLN A 85 -15.20 -14.36 14.87
CA GLN A 85 -14.01 -14.79 15.62
C GLN A 85 -13.11 -15.73 14.81
N VAL A 86 -13.69 -16.68 14.07
CA VAL A 86 -12.91 -17.60 13.21
C VAL A 86 -12.20 -16.83 12.09
N ASP A 87 -12.88 -15.88 11.45
CA ASP A 87 -12.25 -15.04 10.42
C ASP A 87 -11.12 -14.18 10.97
N GLN A 88 -11.30 -13.59 12.15
CA GLN A 88 -10.25 -12.84 12.84
C GLN A 88 -9.03 -13.72 13.15
N GLU A 89 -9.26 -14.97 13.56
CA GLU A 89 -8.18 -15.89 13.88
C GLU A 89 -7.45 -16.38 12.62
N ILE A 90 -8.18 -16.67 11.52
CA ILE A 90 -7.56 -16.93 10.20
C ILE A 90 -6.71 -15.72 9.80
N HIS A 91 -7.27 -14.51 9.89
CA HIS A 91 -6.57 -13.27 9.54
C HIS A 91 -5.26 -13.08 10.33
N ARG A 92 -5.29 -13.36 11.64
CA ARG A 92 -4.12 -13.30 12.52
C ARG A 92 -3.08 -14.37 12.15
N LYS A 93 -3.51 -15.61 11.95
CA LYS A 93 -2.62 -16.74 11.62
C LYS A 93 -2.01 -16.62 10.23
N THR A 94 -2.74 -16.10 9.24
CA THR A 94 -2.19 -15.81 7.92
C THR A 94 -1.06 -14.79 8.01
N PHE A 95 -1.19 -13.76 8.86
CA PHE A 95 -0.11 -12.79 9.04
C PHE A 95 1.13 -13.42 9.71
N LEU A 96 0.94 -14.26 10.73
CA LEU A 96 2.05 -15.02 11.33
C LEU A 96 2.74 -15.94 10.32
N LEU A 97 1.97 -16.58 9.44
CA LEU A 97 2.51 -17.40 8.37
C LEU A 97 3.33 -16.57 7.40
N ALA A 98 2.82 -15.40 6.99
CA ALA A 98 3.53 -14.46 6.13
C ALA A 98 4.86 -13.98 6.74
N GLU A 99 4.90 -13.71 8.05
CA GLU A 99 6.14 -13.36 8.75
C GLU A 99 7.17 -14.49 8.67
N ARG A 100 6.74 -15.76 8.84
CA ARG A 100 7.63 -16.93 8.77
C ARG A 100 8.21 -17.19 7.39
N ILE A 101 7.47 -16.89 6.33
CA ILE A 101 7.89 -17.11 4.93
C ILE A 101 8.33 -15.81 4.24
N SER A 102 8.52 -14.73 5.00
CA SER A 102 8.78 -13.37 4.49
C SER A 102 9.94 -13.30 3.50
N PHE A 103 10.98 -14.11 3.71
CA PHE A 103 12.15 -14.22 2.84
C PHE A 103 11.86 -14.73 1.41
N SER A 104 10.68 -15.32 1.18
CA SER A 104 10.26 -15.86 -0.13
C SER A 104 9.09 -15.11 -0.75
N LEU A 105 8.64 -14.01 -0.14
CA LEU A 105 7.53 -13.22 -0.68
C LEU A 105 7.99 -12.37 -1.87
N ASP A 106 7.15 -12.28 -2.89
CA ASP A 106 7.32 -11.33 -4.00
C ASP A 106 6.81 -9.93 -3.63
N PHE A 107 7.18 -8.93 -4.42
CA PHE A 107 6.81 -7.54 -4.14
C PHE A 107 5.29 -7.34 -4.11
N GLN A 108 4.54 -7.99 -5.00
CA GLN A 108 3.09 -7.88 -5.05
C GLN A 108 2.44 -8.38 -3.75
N THR A 109 2.88 -9.54 -3.24
CA THR A 109 2.33 -10.07 -1.98
C THR A 109 2.73 -9.20 -0.79
N LEU A 110 3.94 -8.63 -0.78
CA LEU A 110 4.35 -7.65 0.23
C LEU A 110 3.45 -6.40 0.22
N LEU A 111 3.14 -5.88 -0.96
CA LEU A 111 2.25 -4.75 -1.13
C LEU A 111 0.82 -5.07 -0.65
N ASP A 112 0.26 -6.20 -1.07
CA ASP A 112 -1.08 -6.63 -0.65
C ASP A 112 -1.15 -6.81 0.89
N LEU A 113 -0.12 -7.42 1.50
CA LEU A 113 -0.01 -7.52 2.95
C LEU A 113 0.09 -6.16 3.64
N SER A 114 0.80 -5.20 3.05
CA SER A 114 0.89 -3.84 3.58
C SER A 114 -0.47 -3.13 3.56
N VAL A 115 -1.26 -3.29 2.49
CA VAL A 115 -2.63 -2.77 2.42
C VAL A 115 -3.51 -3.43 3.50
N VAL A 116 -3.39 -4.74 3.68
CA VAL A 116 -4.23 -5.51 4.61
C VAL A 116 -3.91 -5.25 6.07
N TYR A 117 -2.63 -5.24 6.43
CA TYR A 117 -2.20 -5.25 7.83
C TYR A 117 -1.48 -3.96 8.26
N GLY A 118 -1.06 -3.11 7.32
CA GLY A 118 -0.18 -1.96 7.57
C GLY A 118 -0.76 -0.90 8.50
N PHE A 119 -2.07 -0.66 8.46
CA PHE A 119 -2.74 0.29 9.35
C PHE A 119 -2.70 -0.16 10.81
N LYS A 120 -3.01 -1.44 11.08
CA LYS A 120 -3.08 -1.99 12.45
C LYS A 120 -1.72 -2.45 12.98
N ASN A 121 -0.79 -2.83 12.10
CA ASN A 121 0.47 -3.47 12.46
C ASN A 121 1.70 -2.82 11.77
N PRO A 122 1.88 -1.48 11.80
CA PRO A 122 2.90 -0.80 11.01
C PRO A 122 4.32 -1.27 11.33
N LYS A 123 4.64 -1.55 12.61
CA LYS A 123 5.97 -2.03 13.02
C LYS A 123 6.28 -3.44 12.50
N ARG A 124 5.28 -4.33 12.52
CA ARG A 124 5.45 -5.72 12.07
C ARG A 124 5.56 -5.80 10.55
N ILE A 125 4.78 -5.00 9.83
CA ILE A 125 4.90 -4.91 8.37
C ILE A 125 6.25 -4.35 7.94
N ARG A 126 6.78 -3.33 8.65
CA ARG A 126 8.15 -2.87 8.40
C ARG A 126 9.18 -3.97 8.60
N ALA A 127 9.12 -4.70 9.72
CA ALA A 127 10.02 -5.82 9.99
C ALA A 127 9.91 -6.92 8.92
N LEU A 128 8.69 -7.19 8.42
CA LEU A 128 8.45 -8.13 7.34
C LEU A 128 9.12 -7.68 6.03
N PHE A 129 8.99 -6.39 5.67
CA PHE A 129 9.68 -5.80 4.52
C PHE A 129 11.21 -5.88 4.71
N ASP A 130 11.74 -5.51 5.88
CA ASP A 130 13.18 -5.58 6.17
C ASP A 130 13.72 -7.00 5.95
N ILE A 131 13.04 -8.03 6.46
CA ILE A 131 13.46 -9.43 6.27
C ILE A 131 13.40 -9.81 4.78
N ALA A 132 12.32 -9.47 4.10
CA ALA A 132 12.13 -9.82 2.69
C ALA A 132 13.23 -9.20 1.81
N PHE A 133 13.48 -7.90 1.93
CA PHE A 133 14.50 -7.19 1.14
C PHE A 133 15.93 -7.62 1.49
N ASN A 134 16.22 -7.94 2.77
CA ASN A 134 17.53 -8.42 3.17
C ASN A 134 17.83 -9.85 2.68
N LYS A 135 16.81 -10.69 2.51
CA LYS A 135 16.95 -12.09 2.09
C LYS A 135 16.72 -12.32 0.60
N ASN A 136 16.04 -11.39 -0.08
CA ASN A 136 15.73 -11.47 -1.49
C ASN A 136 16.17 -10.18 -2.23
N PRO A 137 17.43 -10.11 -2.67
CA PRO A 137 17.95 -8.91 -3.36
C PRO A 137 17.28 -8.65 -4.72
N VAL A 138 16.60 -9.65 -5.31
CA VAL A 138 15.88 -9.49 -6.58
C VAL A 138 14.75 -8.46 -6.46
N LEU A 139 14.18 -8.28 -5.26
CA LEU A 139 13.11 -7.32 -5.01
C LEU A 139 13.51 -5.88 -5.36
N ILE A 140 14.76 -5.48 -5.12
CA ILE A 140 15.26 -4.15 -5.49
C ILE A 140 15.27 -3.98 -7.01
N GLY A 141 15.73 -5.00 -7.74
CA GLY A 141 15.71 -5.01 -9.21
C GLY A 141 14.29 -4.95 -9.77
N GLN A 142 13.34 -5.67 -9.16
CA GLN A 142 11.92 -5.62 -9.53
C GLN A 142 11.32 -4.24 -9.32
N VAL A 143 11.66 -3.57 -8.21
CA VAL A 143 11.18 -2.20 -7.95
C VAL A 143 11.58 -1.26 -9.09
N GLN A 144 12.83 -1.33 -9.53
CA GLN A 144 13.37 -0.45 -10.55
C GLN A 144 12.84 -0.76 -11.96
N LYS A 145 12.71 -2.04 -12.30
CA LYS A 145 12.40 -2.49 -13.67
C LYS A 145 10.91 -2.65 -13.96
N GLU A 146 10.11 -2.95 -12.95
CA GLU A 146 8.71 -3.34 -13.12
C GLU A 146 7.79 -2.44 -12.30
N VAL A 147 7.96 -2.41 -10.98
CA VAL A 147 6.99 -1.77 -10.07
C VAL A 147 6.89 -0.26 -10.28
N ALA A 148 8.02 0.45 -10.24
CA ALA A 148 8.01 1.89 -10.41
C ALA A 148 7.53 2.32 -11.81
N PRO A 149 7.98 1.69 -12.92
CA PRO A 149 7.38 1.90 -14.24
C PRO A 149 5.87 1.67 -14.28
N SER A 150 5.36 0.59 -13.68
CA SER A 150 3.91 0.33 -13.63
C SER A 150 3.15 1.42 -12.87
N PHE A 151 3.67 1.90 -11.73
CA PHE A 151 3.05 3.03 -11.05
C PHE A 151 3.11 4.32 -11.87
N ILE A 152 4.21 4.58 -12.59
CA ILE A 152 4.30 5.73 -13.49
C ILE A 152 3.23 5.66 -14.57
N GLU A 153 3.05 4.50 -15.19
CA GLU A 153 2.04 4.27 -16.24
C GLU A 153 0.63 4.50 -15.68
N LEU A 154 0.31 3.91 -14.53
CA LEU A 154 -0.98 4.07 -13.86
C LEU A 154 -1.26 5.52 -13.44
N LEU A 155 -0.25 6.26 -12.97
CA LEU A 155 -0.38 7.68 -12.62
C LEU A 155 -0.59 8.58 -13.85
N ARG A 156 -0.09 8.17 -15.02
CA ARG A 156 -0.26 8.91 -16.28
C ARG A 156 -1.60 8.63 -16.95
N PHE A 157 -2.22 7.50 -16.63
CA PHE A 157 -3.44 7.06 -17.29
C PHE A 157 -4.64 7.88 -16.81
N SER A 158 -5.01 8.90 -17.57
CA SER A 158 -6.09 9.86 -17.25
C SER A 158 -7.47 9.22 -17.06
N GLN A 159 -7.66 7.96 -17.46
CA GLN A 159 -8.94 7.25 -17.34
C GLN A 159 -9.17 6.63 -15.96
N THR A 160 -8.19 6.61 -15.05
CA THR A 160 -8.39 6.03 -13.70
C THR A 160 -9.45 6.78 -12.89
N GLY A 161 -9.75 8.03 -13.24
CA GLY A 161 -10.72 8.87 -12.54
C GLY A 161 -10.37 9.05 -11.05
N LEU A 162 -11.29 9.64 -10.29
CA LEU A 162 -11.07 9.90 -8.86
C LEU A 162 -10.83 8.61 -8.06
N TYR A 163 -11.63 7.58 -8.31
CA TYR A 163 -11.58 6.35 -7.52
C TYR A 163 -10.33 5.52 -7.81
N GLY A 164 -9.90 5.44 -9.07
CA GLY A 164 -8.65 4.78 -9.41
C GLY A 164 -7.45 5.49 -8.80
N LEU A 165 -7.43 6.84 -8.81
CA LEU A 165 -6.37 7.61 -8.15
C LEU A 165 -6.37 7.43 -6.63
N ARG A 166 -7.54 7.32 -5.99
CA ARG A 166 -7.65 7.02 -4.56
C ARG A 166 -7.04 5.66 -4.18
N LYS A 167 -7.31 4.63 -4.99
CA LYS A 167 -6.73 3.29 -4.80
C LYS A 167 -5.23 3.29 -5.07
N LEU A 168 -4.81 3.92 -6.17
CA LEU A 168 -3.40 3.99 -6.58
C LEU A 168 -2.53 4.76 -5.57
N SER A 169 -2.98 5.92 -5.11
CA SER A 169 -2.27 6.68 -4.07
C SER A 169 -2.12 5.90 -2.76
N HIS A 170 -3.15 5.13 -2.39
CA HIS A 170 -3.09 4.23 -1.23
C HIS A 170 -2.08 3.09 -1.42
N LEU A 171 -2.03 2.49 -2.61
CA LEU A 171 -1.05 1.45 -2.96
C LEU A 171 0.37 1.99 -2.90
N ILE A 172 0.63 3.16 -3.50
CA ILE A 172 1.95 3.81 -3.46
C ILE A 172 2.38 4.07 -2.01
N LEU A 173 1.48 4.66 -1.19
CA LEU A 173 1.79 4.92 0.21
C LEU A 173 2.02 3.63 1.00
N SER A 174 1.23 2.59 0.73
CA SER A 174 1.36 1.26 1.37
C SER A 174 2.65 0.56 0.95
N ALA A 175 3.15 0.79 -0.26
CA ALA A 175 4.47 0.32 -0.69
C ALA A 175 5.59 1.07 0.06
N LEU A 176 5.51 2.41 0.13
CA LEU A 176 6.61 3.24 0.63
C LEU A 176 6.74 3.25 2.15
N ARG A 177 5.62 3.32 2.89
CA ARG A 177 5.62 3.51 4.36
C ARG A 177 6.35 2.42 5.16
N PRO A 178 6.27 1.12 4.82
CA PRO A 178 7.03 0.08 5.50
C PRO A 178 8.37 -0.25 4.84
N SER A 179 8.67 0.33 3.69
CA SER A 179 9.84 -0.06 2.90
C SER A 179 11.15 0.31 3.60
N PRO A 180 12.20 -0.54 3.50
CA PRO A 180 13.54 -0.19 3.94
C PRO A 180 14.12 0.93 3.08
N SER A 181 15.15 1.61 3.59
CA SER A 181 15.81 2.73 2.89
C SER A 181 16.27 2.36 1.48
N ALA A 182 16.82 1.17 1.26
CA ALA A 182 17.25 0.72 -0.07
C ALA A 182 16.10 0.65 -1.10
N CYS A 183 14.91 0.25 -0.66
CA CYS A 183 13.72 0.22 -1.51
C CYS A 183 13.19 1.63 -1.78
N ILE A 184 13.10 2.48 -0.75
CA ILE A 184 12.71 3.89 -0.91
C ILE A 184 13.68 4.61 -1.86
N GLY A 185 14.99 4.38 -1.71
CA GLY A 185 16.02 4.91 -2.60
C GLY A 185 15.86 4.48 -4.04
N SER A 186 15.39 3.26 -4.28
CA SER A 186 15.12 2.77 -5.64
C SER A 186 13.95 3.49 -6.29
N PHE A 187 12.89 3.81 -5.55
CA PHE A 187 11.83 4.69 -6.04
C PHE A 187 12.31 6.15 -6.22
N ALA A 188 13.09 6.66 -5.26
CA ALA A 188 13.51 8.05 -5.23
C ALA A 188 14.48 8.43 -6.36
N ARG A 189 15.27 7.48 -6.87
CA ARG A 189 16.16 7.69 -8.04
C ARG A 189 15.41 7.77 -9.37
N ILE A 190 14.13 7.36 -9.39
CA ILE A 190 13.33 7.36 -10.62
C ILE A 190 12.59 8.70 -10.68
N ILE A 191 13.26 9.73 -11.21
CA ILE A 191 12.71 11.09 -11.37
C ILE A 191 11.30 11.08 -11.99
N PRO A 192 11.01 10.30 -13.07
CA PRO A 192 9.67 10.26 -13.64
C PRO A 192 8.58 9.83 -12.64
N PHE A 193 8.90 9.00 -11.65
CA PHE A 193 7.95 8.58 -10.62
C PHE A 193 7.59 9.72 -9.68
N ILE A 194 8.58 10.44 -9.15
CA ILE A 194 8.38 11.61 -8.29
C ILE A 194 7.59 12.69 -9.04
N VAL A 195 7.97 12.96 -10.30
CA VAL A 195 7.30 13.95 -11.15
C VAL A 195 5.85 13.56 -11.43
N SER A 196 5.55 12.27 -11.66
CA SER A 196 4.18 11.79 -11.83
C SER A 196 3.33 11.98 -10.57
N ILE A 197 3.87 11.68 -9.37
CA ILE A 197 3.17 11.93 -8.09
C ILE A 197 2.84 13.42 -7.94
N ALA A 198 3.83 14.29 -8.15
CA ALA A 198 3.65 15.74 -8.08
C ALA A 198 2.62 16.25 -9.10
N HIS A 199 2.65 15.71 -10.32
CA HIS A 199 1.69 16.07 -11.37
C HIS A 199 0.25 15.72 -10.98
N VAL A 200 0.01 14.48 -10.56
CA VAL A 200 -1.33 14.04 -10.16
C VAL A 200 -1.86 14.88 -9.01
N TYR A 201 -1.00 15.16 -8.02
CA TYR A 201 -1.36 15.98 -6.87
C TYR A 201 -1.81 17.40 -7.26
N GLN A 202 -1.03 18.07 -8.12
CA GLN A 202 -1.25 19.47 -8.45
C GLN A 202 -2.28 19.70 -9.54
N HIS A 203 -2.22 18.89 -10.60
CA HIS A 203 -2.95 19.14 -11.83
C HIS A 203 -4.16 18.21 -11.93
N ASP A 204 -3.95 16.90 -11.89
CA ASP A 204 -5.03 15.96 -12.24
C ASP A 204 -6.14 15.96 -11.18
N LEU A 205 -5.79 15.99 -9.89
CA LEU A 205 -6.79 16.13 -8.83
C LEU A 205 -7.50 17.48 -8.84
N THR A 206 -6.83 18.55 -9.27
CA THR A 206 -7.46 19.87 -9.41
C THR A 206 -8.46 19.85 -10.56
N ASN A 207 -8.09 19.32 -11.72
CA ASN A 207 -8.97 19.21 -12.89
C ASN A 207 -10.17 18.29 -12.60
N ILE A 208 -9.93 17.16 -11.94
CA ILE A 208 -11.00 16.28 -11.46
C ILE A 208 -11.91 17.07 -10.53
N SER A 209 -11.39 17.76 -9.51
CA SER A 209 -12.22 18.54 -8.58
C SER A 209 -13.11 19.55 -9.30
N GLN A 210 -12.59 20.24 -10.32
CA GLN A 210 -13.36 21.22 -11.12
C GLN A 210 -14.50 20.56 -11.90
N SER A 211 -14.30 19.33 -12.40
CA SER A 211 -15.36 18.56 -13.05
C SER A 211 -16.48 18.15 -12.09
N TYR A 212 -16.19 18.06 -10.78
CA TYR A 212 -17.18 17.87 -9.71
C TYR A 212 -17.76 19.19 -9.17
N GLY A 213 -17.55 20.31 -9.87
CA GLY A 213 -18.01 21.64 -9.46
C GLY A 213 -16.96 22.44 -8.67
N GLY A 214 -15.83 21.84 -8.30
CA GLY A 214 -14.78 22.51 -7.54
C GLY A 214 -15.05 22.58 -6.04
N PHE A 215 -14.00 22.87 -5.27
CA PHE A 215 -14.11 23.12 -3.83
C PHE A 215 -14.77 24.49 -3.62
N HIS A 216 -16.10 24.52 -3.64
CA HIS A 216 -16.82 25.66 -3.11
C HIS A 216 -16.61 25.67 -1.60
N SER A 217 -16.00 26.74 -1.09
CA SER A 217 -16.06 27.06 0.33
C SER A 217 -17.54 27.26 0.65
N GLN A 218 -18.23 26.22 1.11
CA GLN A 218 -19.60 26.34 1.62
C GLN A 218 -19.56 27.18 2.89
N SER A 219 -19.50 28.50 2.69
CA SER A 219 -19.76 29.51 3.70
C SER A 219 -21.24 29.44 4.05
N SER A 220 -21.61 28.59 5.01
CA SER A 220 -22.82 28.79 5.82
C SER A 220 -22.90 27.92 7.07
N SER A 221 -22.08 26.88 7.23
CA SER A 221 -21.91 26.28 8.56
C SER A 221 -20.53 25.63 8.74
N PRO A 222 -19.81 25.90 9.85
CA PRO A 222 -18.53 25.27 10.16
C PRO A 222 -18.61 23.75 10.43
N ASN A 223 -19.81 23.17 10.42
CA ASN A 223 -20.08 21.75 10.63
C ASN A 223 -20.72 21.05 9.41
N ALA A 224 -20.73 21.68 8.22
CA ALA A 224 -21.23 21.01 7.02
C ALA A 224 -20.35 19.78 6.74
N ALA A 225 -20.96 18.60 6.68
CA ALA A 225 -20.27 17.38 6.33
C ALA A 225 -19.71 17.51 4.90
N LEU A 226 -18.44 17.10 4.70
CA LEU A 226 -17.85 17.04 3.37
C LEU A 226 -18.62 16.05 2.50
N ASP A 227 -18.83 16.40 1.24
CA ASP A 227 -19.35 15.45 0.26
C ASP A 227 -18.37 14.26 0.10
N ASP A 228 -18.87 13.07 -0.22
CA ASP A 228 -18.05 11.87 -0.38
C ASP A 228 -16.89 12.05 -1.36
N TRP A 229 -17.14 12.72 -2.50
CA TRP A 229 -16.11 12.99 -3.51
C TRP A 229 -15.03 13.95 -2.99
N GLN A 230 -15.41 14.95 -2.18
CA GLN A 230 -14.46 15.90 -1.58
C GLN A 230 -13.54 15.18 -0.62
N ARG A 231 -14.11 14.31 0.21
CA ARG A 231 -13.34 13.48 1.13
C ARG A 231 -12.36 12.57 0.39
N ILE A 232 -12.81 11.90 -0.67
CA ILE A 232 -11.95 11.02 -1.48
C ILE A 232 -10.80 11.83 -2.10
N ILE A 233 -11.05 13.04 -2.62
CA ILE A 233 -9.99 13.91 -3.14
C ILE A 233 -8.99 14.28 -2.04
N LEU A 234 -9.47 14.69 -0.87
CA LEU A 234 -8.59 15.08 0.25
C LEU A 234 -7.73 13.92 0.72
N ASP A 235 -8.32 12.73 0.92
CA ASP A 235 -7.58 11.53 1.27
C ASP A 235 -6.53 11.16 0.22
N THR A 236 -6.88 11.29 -1.07
CA THR A 236 -5.97 11.03 -2.19
C THR A 236 -4.80 12.02 -2.16
N LYS A 237 -5.08 13.30 -1.92
CA LYS A 237 -4.06 14.34 -1.76
C LYS A 237 -3.12 14.02 -0.60
N VAL A 238 -3.66 13.68 0.57
CA VAL A 238 -2.87 13.31 1.75
C VAL A 238 -1.96 12.12 1.45
N ALA A 239 -2.49 11.05 0.85
CA ALA A 239 -1.69 9.87 0.51
C ALA A 239 -0.55 10.17 -0.48
N LEU A 240 -0.81 11.00 -1.49
CA LEU A 240 0.22 11.43 -2.45
C LEU A 240 1.27 12.33 -1.79
N LEU A 241 0.86 13.25 -0.91
CA LEU A 241 1.76 14.14 -0.17
C LEU A 241 2.64 13.35 0.79
N ASP A 242 2.09 12.41 1.56
CA ASP A 242 2.86 11.53 2.43
C ASP A 242 3.88 10.72 1.63
N SER A 243 3.47 10.17 0.47
CA SER A 243 4.34 9.42 -0.43
C SER A 243 5.48 10.28 -0.95
N PHE A 244 5.17 11.50 -1.41
CA PHE A 244 6.14 12.47 -1.88
C PHE A 244 7.11 12.88 -0.76
N HIS A 245 6.60 13.13 0.44
CA HIS A 245 7.40 13.48 1.62
C HIS A 245 8.38 12.36 1.99
N ILE A 246 7.96 11.09 1.96
CA ILE A 246 8.86 9.95 2.21
C ILE A 246 10.03 9.95 1.21
N LEU A 247 9.73 10.12 -0.08
CA LEU A 247 10.75 10.11 -1.14
C LEU A 247 11.72 11.29 -1.01
N ILE A 248 11.21 12.50 -0.86
CA ILE A 248 12.04 13.71 -0.76
C ILE A 248 12.86 13.73 0.54
N SER A 249 12.27 13.30 1.66
CA SER A 249 13.01 13.17 2.93
C SER A 249 14.17 12.20 2.79
N HIS A 250 13.98 11.11 2.05
CA HIS A 250 15.05 10.16 1.77
C HIS A 250 16.14 10.78 0.88
N VAL A 251 15.78 11.48 -0.19
CA VAL A 251 16.75 12.20 -1.05
C VAL A 251 17.60 13.17 -0.25
N PHE A 252 16.98 14.01 0.61
CA PHE A 252 17.73 14.94 1.45
C PHE A 252 18.57 14.26 2.52
N SER A 253 18.09 13.15 3.08
CA SER A 253 18.86 12.36 4.04
C SER A 253 20.10 11.74 3.38
N ASP A 254 19.97 11.24 2.16
CA ASP A 254 21.09 10.70 1.37
C ASP A 254 22.13 11.78 1.06
N VAL A 255 21.70 13.00 0.69
CA VAL A 255 22.60 14.15 0.50
C VAL A 255 23.31 14.50 1.82
N ALA A 256 22.58 14.59 2.94
CA ALA A 256 23.16 14.92 4.24
C ALA A 256 24.16 13.84 4.72
N ALA A 257 23.86 12.57 4.48
CA ALA A 257 24.72 11.45 4.86
C ALA A 257 25.96 11.31 3.96
N SER A 258 25.96 11.92 2.77
CA SER A 258 27.08 11.82 1.82
C SER A 258 28.30 12.68 2.19
N GLN A 259 28.19 13.61 3.13
CA GLN A 259 29.29 14.51 3.54
C GLN A 259 30.58 13.74 3.94
N GLY A 260 31.59 13.78 3.07
CA GLY A 260 32.93 13.20 3.21
C GLY A 260 33.50 12.38 2.03
N ASN A 261 32.77 12.09 0.94
CA ASN A 261 33.23 11.23 -0.18
C ASN A 261 32.74 11.65 -1.60
N HIS A 262 33.44 11.22 -2.66
CA HIS A 262 33.05 11.40 -4.08
C HIS A 262 31.58 11.09 -4.51
N PRO A 263 30.80 10.19 -3.85
CA PRO A 263 29.37 10.00 -4.11
C PRO A 263 28.49 11.25 -3.85
N GLU A 264 29.01 12.26 -3.14
CA GLU A 264 28.32 13.53 -2.83
C GLU A 264 27.76 14.24 -4.06
N LEU A 265 28.56 14.34 -5.14
CA LEU A 265 28.12 15.04 -6.35
C LEU A 265 26.89 14.35 -6.95
N SER A 266 26.90 13.02 -7.04
CA SER A 266 25.80 12.28 -7.65
C SER A 266 24.49 12.35 -6.85
N ALA A 267 24.57 12.37 -5.51
CA ALA A 267 23.40 12.50 -4.65
C ALA A 267 22.83 13.93 -4.71
N ALA A 268 23.70 14.93 -4.69
CA ALA A 268 23.31 16.33 -4.82
C ALA A 268 22.73 16.64 -6.20
N GLU A 269 23.36 16.16 -7.28
CA GLU A 269 22.87 16.30 -8.67
C GLU A 269 21.47 15.72 -8.82
N ASN A 270 21.24 14.48 -8.36
CA ASN A 270 19.92 13.87 -8.41
C ASN A 270 18.88 14.65 -7.59
N ALA A 271 19.27 15.15 -6.40
CA ALA A 271 18.39 16.00 -5.60
C ALA A 271 18.03 17.31 -6.33
N PHE A 272 19.01 17.94 -6.97
CA PHE A 272 18.79 19.12 -7.78
C PHE A 272 17.93 18.83 -9.00
N ASP A 273 18.15 17.75 -9.74
CA ASP A 273 17.32 17.35 -10.88
C ASP A 273 15.86 17.15 -10.47
N ILE A 274 15.63 16.53 -9.31
CA ILE A 274 14.29 16.36 -8.74
C ILE A 274 13.69 17.71 -8.38
N ILE A 275 14.42 18.58 -7.66
CA ILE A 275 13.91 19.89 -7.24
C ILE A 275 13.63 20.76 -8.45
N TYR A 276 14.55 20.86 -9.40
CA TYR A 276 14.45 21.70 -10.60
C TYR A 276 13.50 21.13 -11.67
N ALA A 277 13.02 19.89 -11.52
CA ALA A 277 11.90 19.42 -12.31
C ALA A 277 10.71 20.37 -12.08
N ARG A 278 10.33 21.12 -13.13
CA ARG A 278 9.37 22.25 -13.07
C ARG A 278 8.07 21.95 -12.32
N ARG A 279 7.61 20.70 -12.33
CA ARG A 279 6.40 20.23 -11.64
C ARG A 279 6.62 19.99 -10.13
N VAL A 280 7.84 19.64 -9.72
CA VAL A 280 8.22 19.42 -8.32
C VAL A 280 8.43 20.74 -7.59
N VAL A 281 9.07 21.75 -8.22
CA VAL A 281 9.19 23.10 -7.64
C VAL A 281 7.83 23.65 -7.22
N LYS A 282 6.85 23.58 -8.13
CA LYS A 282 5.49 24.06 -7.83
C LYS A 282 4.87 23.27 -6.68
N ALA A 283 5.09 21.97 -6.61
CA ALA A 283 4.57 21.12 -5.55
C ALA A 283 5.17 21.51 -4.21
N LEU A 284 6.50 21.66 -4.13
CA LEU A 284 7.22 22.10 -2.93
C LEU A 284 6.77 23.48 -2.44
N VAL A 285 6.59 24.45 -3.35
CA VAL A 285 6.10 25.80 -3.00
C VAL A 285 4.67 25.75 -2.45
N TRP A 286 3.81 24.90 -3.02
CA TRP A 286 2.44 24.74 -2.55
C TRP A 286 2.38 24.00 -1.21
N PHE A 287 3.21 22.96 -1.02
CA PHE A 287 3.35 22.24 0.26
C PHE A 287 3.86 23.15 1.38
N GLY A 288 4.77 24.07 1.07
CA GLY A 288 5.24 25.09 2.01
C GLY A 288 4.11 26.01 2.49
N ARG A 289 3.17 26.40 1.61
CA ARG A 289 2.04 27.27 1.96
C ARG A 289 0.91 26.56 2.69
N SER A 290 0.53 25.34 2.28
CA SER A 290 -0.58 24.61 2.93
C SER A 290 -0.30 24.18 4.37
N ARG A 291 0.96 24.16 4.82
CA ARG A 291 1.30 23.86 6.21
C ARG A 291 0.94 25.01 7.17
N ASP A 292 0.85 26.24 6.66
CA ASP A 292 0.48 27.42 7.43
C ASP A 292 -1.04 27.68 7.42
N ASP A 293 -1.77 27.14 6.42
CA ASP A 293 -3.21 27.33 6.23
C ASP A 293 -4.10 26.19 6.78
N LEU A 294 -3.52 25.13 7.35
CA LEU A 294 -4.29 24.05 7.97
C LEU A 294 -4.48 24.31 9.47
N PRO A 295 -5.71 24.25 10.01
CA PRO A 295 -5.91 24.32 11.45
C PRO A 295 -5.16 23.16 12.10
N ARG A 296 -4.22 23.50 12.99
CA ARG A 296 -3.55 22.52 13.84
C ARG A 296 -4.63 21.79 14.63
N ARG A 297 -4.79 20.50 14.37
CA ARG A 297 -5.55 19.61 15.27
C ARG A 297 -4.76 19.39 16.54
#